data_AF-A0A2W7I3R9-F1
#
_entry.id   AF-A0A2W7I3R9-F1
#
_cell.length_a   1.000
_cell.length_b   1.000
_cell.length_c   1.000
_cell.angle_alpha   90.00
_cell.angle_beta   90.00
_cell.angle_gamma   90.00
#
_symmetry.space_group_name_H-M   'P 1'
#
loop_
_entity.id
_entity.type
_entity.pdbx_description
1 polymer ?
#
loop_
_entity_poly.entity_id
_entity_poly.type
_entity_poly.pdbx_seq_one_letter_code
_entity_poly.pdbx_strand_id
1 'polypeptide(L)'
;MTSDDARDGVSDEAQASSDAHTLWHHPAFCRLALPLRAPGAAWARSVASAAVQIEPGAAEQALPGGRLLRLLLLHICDAAVRAEGLVVEMGADAAAFCTRAGLDPKTTRPRDVAEHMDRILAARITVALDGGAAISVFDARYRPRGAEGEWRTTLRLNARFRASLLAAKVALDRGLVNQLMDSPATLDAYFWTRQVLQRAEGEETVTTPWPELARCFGTASQDGAQFRSGFEDALRRVFEADHSIAVAADDEGVTLGRAQAATPTPAPVAAPVPAPAPAPAPAPPVAARPVAPAPIQAPAPQAPARPAPRPAARPVPAARPQPTVAAPPPEPPAPATGADFDSVSLRSELTGLPQVIWLRRGHGQPIVLIGVTPNARFDPERLTLLALEPIVMQVSGGLFQSDFDRVAAWAMVNRDLIDDVWEGQLDSPEAVMARVRKTPAPGWR
;
A
#
# COMPACT_ATOMS: atom_id res chain seq x y z
N MET A 1 12.64 20.01 -32.72
CA MET A 1 12.69 19.39 -31.38
C MET A 1 11.70 20.10 -30.48
N THR A 2 10.41 19.79 -30.61
CA THR A 2 9.33 20.28 -29.74
C THR A 2 8.11 19.40 -30.02
N SER A 3 8.17 18.14 -29.61
CA SER A 3 7.01 17.25 -29.66
C SER A 3 7.04 16.14 -28.61
N ASP A 4 8.05 16.12 -27.73
CA ASP A 4 8.24 15.09 -26.69
C ASP A 4 7.73 15.55 -25.32
N ASP A 5 7.96 16.82 -24.93
CA ASP A 5 7.57 17.35 -23.61
C ASP A 5 6.05 17.33 -23.32
N ALA A 6 5.20 17.30 -24.35
CA ALA A 6 3.75 17.28 -24.17
C ALA A 6 3.17 15.87 -23.94
N ARG A 7 3.91 14.80 -24.28
CA ARG A 7 3.47 13.42 -24.01
C ARG A 7 3.85 12.98 -22.60
N ASP A 8 5.01 13.39 -22.11
CA ASP A 8 5.47 13.04 -20.77
C ASP A 8 4.57 13.63 -19.67
N GLY A 9 4.09 14.88 -19.82
CA GLY A 9 3.18 15.50 -18.85
C GLY A 9 1.80 14.85 -18.75
N VAL A 10 1.25 14.33 -19.86
CA VAL A 10 -0.06 13.65 -19.88
C VAL A 10 0.04 12.23 -19.32
N SER A 11 1.15 11.55 -19.58
CA SER A 11 1.43 10.23 -19.01
C SER A 11 1.65 10.29 -17.49
N ASP A 12 2.33 11.32 -16.99
CA ASP A 12 2.62 11.49 -15.56
C ASP A 12 1.35 11.90 -14.78
N GLU A 13 0.51 12.78 -15.33
CA GLU A 13 -0.79 13.14 -14.73
C GLU A 13 -1.81 11.97 -14.78
N ALA A 14 -1.85 11.20 -15.87
CA ALA A 14 -2.71 10.03 -15.98
C ALA A 14 -2.26 8.88 -15.05
N GLN A 15 -0.94 8.68 -14.91
CA GLN A 15 -0.38 7.70 -13.97
C GLN A 15 -0.61 8.14 -12.52
N ALA A 16 -0.43 9.43 -12.20
CA ALA A 16 -0.72 9.97 -10.87
C ALA A 16 -2.22 9.86 -10.51
N SER A 17 -3.12 10.09 -11.48
CA SER A 17 -4.56 9.91 -11.29
C SER A 17 -4.93 8.44 -11.11
N SER A 18 -4.33 7.53 -11.89
CA SER A 18 -4.52 6.08 -11.75
C SER A 18 -4.03 5.56 -10.39
N ASP A 19 -2.88 6.05 -9.92
CA ASP A 19 -2.28 5.69 -8.64
C ASP A 19 -3.08 6.21 -7.45
N ALA A 20 -3.83 7.30 -7.61
CA ALA A 20 -4.73 7.85 -6.59
C ALA A 20 -6.00 7.01 -6.40
N HIS A 21 -6.49 6.38 -7.47
CA HIS A 21 -7.66 5.49 -7.45
C HIS A 21 -7.31 4.04 -7.09
N THR A 22 -6.02 3.69 -7.09
CA THR A 22 -5.56 2.33 -6.77
C THR A 22 -5.29 2.17 -5.28
N LEU A 23 -5.71 1.04 -4.71
CA LEU A 23 -5.30 0.54 -3.40
C LEU A 23 -4.48 -0.74 -3.57
N TRP A 24 -3.40 -0.86 -2.81
CA TRP A 24 -2.52 -2.03 -2.87
C TRP A 24 -2.78 -3.02 -1.74
N HIS A 25 -2.93 -4.31 -2.06
CA HIS A 25 -3.15 -5.36 -1.07
C HIS A 25 -2.16 -6.52 -1.16
N HIS A 26 -2.01 -7.27 -0.06
CA HIS A 26 -1.14 -8.44 -0.02
C HIS A 26 -1.86 -9.67 -0.60
N PRO A 27 -1.25 -10.42 -1.53
CA PRO A 27 -1.86 -11.59 -2.18
C PRO A 27 -2.50 -12.61 -1.26
N ALA A 28 -1.92 -12.85 -0.08
CA ALA A 28 -2.46 -13.82 0.88
C ALA A 28 -3.89 -13.46 1.31
N PHE A 29 -4.20 -12.16 1.43
CA PHE A 29 -5.54 -11.67 1.79
C PHE A 29 -6.49 -11.63 0.60
N CYS A 30 -5.98 -11.76 -0.63
CA CYS A 30 -6.79 -11.88 -1.84
C CYS A 30 -7.09 -13.35 -2.21
N ARG A 31 -6.21 -14.28 -1.84
CA ARG A 31 -6.36 -15.72 -2.14
C ARG A 31 -7.23 -16.47 -1.14
N LEU A 32 -7.35 -15.95 0.09
CA LEU A 32 -8.01 -16.63 1.20
C LEU A 32 -8.99 -15.70 1.90
N ALA A 33 -10.22 -16.17 2.13
CA ALA A 33 -11.17 -15.44 2.95
C ALA A 33 -10.66 -15.31 4.38
N LEU A 34 -10.69 -14.08 4.88
CA LEU A 34 -10.54 -13.77 6.31
C LEU A 34 -11.80 -14.16 7.08
N PRO A 35 -11.77 -14.26 8.42
CA PRO A 35 -12.97 -14.60 9.19
C PRO A 35 -14.10 -13.58 8.92
N LEU A 36 -15.29 -14.07 8.55
CA LEU A 36 -16.46 -13.24 8.25
C LEU A 36 -17.02 -12.55 9.51
N ARG A 37 -16.78 -13.13 10.69
CA ARG A 37 -17.09 -12.57 12.02
C ARG A 37 -15.90 -12.78 12.93
N ALA A 38 -15.78 -11.98 13.98
CA ALA A 38 -14.75 -12.15 14.99
C ALA A 38 -14.76 -13.60 15.53
N PRO A 39 -13.67 -14.36 15.38
CA PRO A 39 -13.60 -15.73 15.90
C PRO A 39 -13.42 -15.72 17.43
N GLY A 40 -13.97 -16.72 18.11
CA GLY A 40 -13.84 -16.88 19.57
C GLY A 40 -12.52 -17.51 20.03
N ALA A 41 -11.70 -17.98 19.09
CA ALA A 41 -10.40 -18.60 19.33
C ALA A 41 -9.49 -18.38 18.12
N ALA A 42 -8.23 -18.85 18.21
CA ALA A 42 -7.29 -18.80 17.11
C ALA A 42 -7.93 -19.30 15.79
N TRP A 43 -7.74 -18.53 14.73
CA TRP A 43 -8.30 -18.79 13.41
C TRP A 43 -7.18 -19.00 12.40
N ALA A 44 -7.32 -19.99 11.53
CA ALA A 44 -6.37 -20.26 10.47
C ALA A 44 -7.07 -20.74 9.21
N ARG A 45 -6.51 -20.40 8.05
CA ARG A 45 -6.85 -21.00 6.77
C ARG A 45 -5.56 -21.25 5.99
N SER A 46 -5.42 -22.47 5.46
CA SER A 46 -4.29 -22.89 4.63
C SER A 46 -4.81 -23.69 3.45
N VAL A 47 -4.59 -23.18 2.24
CA VAL A 47 -5.02 -23.80 0.99
C VAL A 47 -3.97 -23.59 -0.08
N ALA A 48 -3.58 -24.68 -0.73
CA ALA A 48 -2.59 -24.70 -1.80
C ALA A 48 -1.32 -23.93 -1.40
N SER A 49 -1.08 -22.79 -2.05
CA SER A 49 0.12 -21.99 -1.90
C SER A 49 -0.08 -20.77 -0.99
N ALA A 50 -1.14 -20.69 -0.20
CA ALA A 50 -1.36 -19.59 0.73
C ALA A 50 -1.80 -20.08 2.12
N ALA A 51 -1.37 -19.36 3.15
CA ALA A 51 -1.92 -19.51 4.49
C ALA A 51 -2.06 -18.15 5.19
N VAL A 52 -3.13 -18.00 5.98
CA VAL A 52 -3.34 -16.88 6.90
C VAL A 52 -3.72 -17.45 8.25
N GLN A 53 -3.10 -16.92 9.30
CA GLN A 53 -3.41 -17.28 10.67
C GLN A 53 -3.54 -16.02 11.52
N ILE A 54 -4.53 -16.03 12.42
CA ILE A 54 -4.86 -14.96 13.36
C ILE A 54 -4.95 -15.59 14.73
N GLU A 55 -3.95 -15.33 15.57
CA GLU A 55 -3.92 -15.81 16.96
C GLU A 55 -4.12 -14.68 17.95
N PRO A 56 -4.74 -14.97 19.11
CA PRO A 56 -4.86 -13.98 20.17
C PRO A 56 -3.47 -13.71 20.76
N GLY A 57 -3.18 -12.44 21.05
CA GLY A 57 -1.97 -12.03 21.77
C GLY A 57 -2.05 -12.25 23.29
N ALA A 58 -3.26 -12.43 23.83
CA ALA A 58 -3.53 -12.77 25.22
C ALA A 58 -4.81 -13.61 25.33
N ALA A 59 -4.97 -14.40 26.39
CA ALA A 59 -6.01 -15.43 26.52
C ALA A 59 -7.45 -14.94 26.31
N GLU A 60 -7.76 -13.70 26.71
CA GLU A 60 -9.13 -13.12 26.62
C GLU A 60 -9.25 -12.07 25.50
N GLN A 61 -8.27 -11.97 24.61
CA GLN A 61 -8.28 -10.95 23.57
C GLN A 61 -9.32 -11.25 22.49
N ALA A 62 -10.23 -10.30 22.24
CA ALA A 62 -11.12 -10.33 21.10
C ALA A 62 -10.33 -10.28 19.78
N LEU A 63 -10.63 -11.22 18.87
CA LEU A 63 -9.99 -11.29 17.56
C LEU A 63 -10.73 -10.45 16.52
N PRO A 64 -10.01 -9.89 15.53
CA PRO A 64 -10.64 -9.11 14.48
C PRO A 64 -11.37 -10.01 13.46
N GLY A 65 -12.38 -9.45 12.79
CA GLY A 65 -13.12 -10.14 11.74
C GLY A 65 -14.00 -9.19 10.92
N GLY A 66 -14.71 -9.76 9.95
CA GLY A 66 -15.71 -9.05 9.15
C GLY A 66 -15.13 -7.97 8.23
N ARG A 67 -15.94 -6.95 7.93
CA ARG A 67 -15.59 -5.90 6.95
C ARG A 67 -14.41 -5.05 7.41
N LEU A 68 -14.38 -4.66 8.69
CA LEU A 68 -13.34 -3.75 9.20
C LEU A 68 -11.96 -4.40 9.20
N LEU A 69 -11.85 -5.70 9.49
CA LEU A 69 -10.59 -6.43 9.35
C LEU A 69 -10.01 -6.30 7.92
N ARG A 70 -10.85 -6.53 6.90
CA ARG A 70 -10.45 -6.46 5.49
C ARG A 70 -10.00 -5.05 5.10
N LEU A 71 -10.82 -4.05 5.43
CA LEU A 71 -10.56 -2.66 5.07
C LEU A 71 -9.32 -2.11 5.79
N LEU A 72 -9.15 -2.41 7.07
CA LEU A 72 -7.96 -2.00 7.82
C LEU A 72 -6.70 -2.65 7.25
N LEU A 73 -6.69 -3.96 7.02
CA LEU A 73 -5.54 -4.63 6.39
C LEU A 73 -5.26 -4.12 4.98
N LEU A 74 -6.29 -3.83 4.19
CA LEU A 74 -6.16 -3.21 2.87
C LEU A 74 -5.45 -1.86 2.97
N HIS A 75 -5.95 -0.95 3.81
CA HIS A 75 -5.35 0.38 3.95
C HIS A 75 -3.97 0.35 4.61
N ILE A 76 -3.69 -0.60 5.50
CA ILE A 76 -2.33 -0.82 6.04
C ILE A 76 -1.39 -1.25 4.91
N CYS A 77 -1.79 -2.18 4.04
CA CYS A 77 -1.00 -2.59 2.90
C CYS A 77 -0.78 -1.42 1.92
N ASP A 78 -1.83 -0.66 1.61
CA ASP A 78 -1.72 0.51 0.72
C ASP A 78 -0.75 1.56 1.29
N ALA A 79 -0.88 1.90 2.57
CA ALA A 79 0.05 2.80 3.26
C ALA A 79 1.49 2.26 3.24
N ALA A 80 1.69 0.96 3.40
CA ALA A 80 3.00 0.32 3.36
C ALA A 80 3.70 0.38 2.00
N VAL A 81 2.92 0.28 0.93
CA VAL A 81 3.42 0.43 -0.45
C VAL A 81 3.83 1.87 -0.71
N ARG A 82 3.11 2.84 -0.13
CA ARG A 82 3.35 4.28 -0.30
C ARG A 82 4.43 4.84 0.63
N ALA A 83 4.71 4.18 1.75
CA ALA A 83 5.73 4.60 2.71
C ALA A 83 7.14 4.28 2.21
N GLU A 84 8.13 5.09 2.61
CA GLU A 84 9.56 4.85 2.32
C GLU A 84 10.20 3.81 3.25
N GLY A 85 9.54 3.46 4.36
CA GLY A 85 10.09 2.61 5.42
C GLY A 85 9.12 1.56 5.97
N LEU A 86 9.43 1.07 7.17
CA LEU A 86 8.62 0.09 7.89
C LEU A 86 7.53 0.72 8.76
N VAL A 87 7.65 2.01 9.05
CA VAL A 87 6.64 2.79 9.75
C VAL A 87 5.68 3.35 8.72
N VAL A 88 4.38 3.12 8.92
CA VAL A 88 3.30 3.53 8.02
C VAL A 88 2.36 4.49 8.73
N GLU A 89 1.98 5.56 8.03
CA GLU A 89 1.04 6.56 8.51
C GLU A 89 -0.40 6.13 8.25
N MET A 90 -1.22 6.10 9.29
CA MET A 90 -2.64 5.75 9.22
C MET A 90 -3.56 6.97 9.22
N GLY A 91 -2.99 8.16 9.44
CA GLY A 91 -3.67 9.46 9.50
C GLY A 91 -3.87 9.96 10.93
N ALA A 92 -4.21 11.25 11.05
CA ALA A 92 -4.25 11.97 12.33
C ALA A 92 -5.24 11.37 13.35
N ASP A 93 -6.38 10.87 12.90
CA ASP A 93 -7.39 10.27 13.75
C ASP A 93 -8.26 9.24 12.98
N ALA A 94 -9.11 8.51 13.73
CA ALA A 94 -9.99 7.49 13.18
C ALA A 94 -11.07 8.06 12.24
N ALA A 95 -11.48 9.32 12.41
CA ALA A 95 -12.49 9.96 11.55
C ALA A 95 -11.89 10.32 10.18
N ALA A 96 -10.63 10.78 10.17
CA ALA A 96 -9.84 10.98 8.97
C ALA A 96 -9.64 9.66 8.22
N PHE A 97 -9.41 8.54 8.94
CA PHE A 97 -9.41 7.22 8.32
C PHE A 97 -10.76 6.86 7.70
N CYS A 98 -11.86 7.01 8.44
CA CYS A 98 -13.21 6.71 7.94
C CYS A 98 -13.50 7.46 6.63
N THR A 99 -13.18 8.76 6.60
CA THR A 99 -13.35 9.61 5.42
C THR A 99 -12.53 9.10 4.24
N ARG A 100 -11.25 8.79 4.44
CA ARG A 100 -10.36 8.26 3.38
C ARG A 100 -10.78 6.88 2.89
N ALA A 101 -11.32 6.05 3.76
CA ALA A 101 -11.77 4.68 3.47
C ALA A 101 -13.20 4.63 2.90
N GLY A 102 -13.86 5.77 2.72
CA GLY A 102 -15.24 5.81 2.21
C GLY A 102 -16.29 5.24 3.17
N LEU A 103 -15.97 5.14 4.47
CA LEU A 103 -16.88 4.59 5.48
C LEU A 103 -18.00 5.59 5.82
N ASP A 104 -19.26 5.16 5.72
CA ASP A 104 -20.41 5.99 6.11
C ASP A 104 -20.41 6.23 7.63
N PRO A 105 -20.31 7.50 8.09
CA PRO A 105 -20.30 7.84 9.51
C PRO A 105 -21.61 7.47 10.23
N LYS A 106 -22.71 7.24 9.51
CA LYS A 106 -23.99 6.77 10.09
C LYS A 106 -23.95 5.29 10.46
N THR A 107 -23.16 4.48 9.75
CA THR A 107 -23.12 3.02 9.93
C THR A 107 -21.85 2.55 10.64
N THR A 108 -20.79 3.37 10.62
CA THR A 108 -19.49 3.03 11.18
C THR A 108 -18.95 4.23 11.96
N ARG A 109 -18.89 4.12 13.30
CA ARG A 109 -18.37 5.19 14.12
C ARG A 109 -16.83 5.12 14.16
N PRO A 110 -16.11 6.26 14.17
CA PRO A 110 -14.65 6.28 14.25
C PRO A 110 -14.10 5.46 15.43
N ARG A 111 -14.76 5.49 16.58
CA ARG A 111 -14.39 4.67 17.75
C ARG A 111 -14.41 3.17 17.46
N ASP A 112 -15.42 2.68 16.74
CA ASP A 112 -15.53 1.26 16.39
C ASP A 112 -14.34 0.84 15.49
N VAL A 113 -13.85 1.75 14.64
CA VAL A 113 -12.68 1.52 13.79
C VAL A 113 -11.39 1.50 14.61
N ALA A 114 -11.23 2.42 15.57
CA ALA A 114 -10.07 2.42 16.48
C ALA A 114 -10.02 1.14 17.33
N GLU A 115 -11.16 0.70 17.89
CA GLU A 115 -11.25 -0.56 18.63
C GLU A 115 -10.90 -1.77 17.74
N HIS A 116 -11.30 -1.77 16.45
CA HIS A 116 -10.89 -2.82 15.51
C HIS A 116 -9.39 -2.76 15.18
N MET A 117 -8.81 -1.56 15.07
CA MET A 117 -7.37 -1.38 14.89
C MET A 117 -6.60 -1.99 16.06
N ASP A 118 -7.01 -1.73 17.30
CA ASP A 118 -6.38 -2.31 18.48
C ASP A 118 -6.45 -3.84 18.49
N ARG A 119 -7.60 -4.42 18.12
CA ARG A 119 -7.73 -5.89 17.99
C ARG A 119 -6.79 -6.48 16.94
N ILE A 120 -6.61 -5.79 15.81
CA ILE A 120 -5.68 -6.21 14.74
C ILE A 120 -4.23 -6.18 15.25
N LEU A 121 -3.83 -5.14 15.97
CA LEU A 121 -2.47 -4.96 16.46
C LEU A 121 -2.14 -5.85 17.66
N ALA A 122 -3.13 -6.15 18.48
CA ALA A 122 -2.99 -7.10 19.57
C ALA A 122 -2.94 -8.55 19.05
N ALA A 123 -3.59 -8.86 17.94
CA ALA A 123 -3.55 -10.20 17.34
C ALA A 123 -2.21 -10.48 16.66
N ARG A 124 -1.75 -11.74 16.73
CA ARG A 124 -0.64 -12.22 15.91
C ARG A 124 -1.20 -12.67 14.56
N ILE A 125 -1.10 -11.80 13.57
CA ILE A 125 -1.51 -12.09 12.18
C ILE A 125 -0.27 -12.52 11.39
N THR A 126 -0.29 -13.73 10.85
CA THR A 126 0.76 -14.25 9.96
C THR A 126 0.23 -14.67 8.61
N VAL A 127 1.05 -14.45 7.58
CA VAL A 127 0.78 -14.87 6.20
C VAL A 127 1.90 -15.75 5.69
N ALA A 128 1.58 -16.70 4.81
CA ALA A 128 2.55 -17.46 4.03
C ALA A 128 2.06 -17.53 2.57
N LEU A 129 3.01 -17.48 1.64
CA LEU A 129 2.75 -17.56 0.19
C LEU A 129 3.76 -18.47 -0.47
N ASP A 130 3.29 -19.24 -1.45
CA ASP A 130 4.05 -20.02 -2.42
C ASP A 130 5.11 -20.94 -1.77
N GLY A 131 4.71 -21.59 -0.66
CA GLY A 131 5.57 -22.49 0.12
C GLY A 131 6.58 -21.79 1.03
N GLY A 132 6.55 -20.45 1.08
CA GLY A 132 7.39 -19.64 1.94
C GLY A 132 7.06 -19.77 3.43
N ALA A 133 7.99 -19.32 4.27
CA ALA A 133 7.81 -19.31 5.72
C ALA A 133 6.64 -18.41 6.14
N ALA A 134 6.04 -18.71 7.30
CA ALA A 134 5.05 -17.83 7.91
C ALA A 134 5.70 -16.52 8.38
N ILE A 135 5.16 -15.39 7.91
CA ILE A 135 5.66 -14.04 8.19
C ILE A 135 4.58 -13.28 8.97
N SER A 136 4.95 -12.69 10.12
CA SER A 136 4.04 -11.80 10.86
C SER A 136 3.84 -10.49 10.11
N VAL A 137 2.61 -9.97 10.09
CA VAL A 137 2.27 -8.68 9.44
C VAL A 137 2.98 -7.51 10.15
N PHE A 138 2.84 -7.46 11.47
CA PHE A 138 3.42 -6.41 12.32
C PHE A 138 4.75 -6.84 12.93
N ASP A 139 5.61 -5.87 13.27
CA ASP A 139 6.76 -6.16 14.13
C ASP A 139 6.26 -6.50 15.53
N ALA A 140 6.46 -7.75 15.97
CA ALA A 140 6.00 -8.21 17.28
C ALA A 140 6.59 -7.42 18.45
N ARG A 141 7.70 -6.69 18.22
CA ARG A 141 8.36 -5.82 19.20
C ARG A 141 7.72 -4.43 19.30
N TYR A 142 6.99 -4.01 18.26
CA TYR A 142 6.28 -2.72 18.20
C TYR A 142 4.80 -2.91 18.55
N ARG A 143 4.48 -3.61 19.64
CA ARG A 143 3.09 -3.62 20.15
C ARG A 143 2.86 -2.36 20.95
N PRO A 144 2.15 -1.35 20.41
CA PRO A 144 2.03 -0.07 21.09
C PRO A 144 1.06 -0.25 22.27
N ARG A 145 1.48 0.11 23.48
CA ARG A 145 0.57 0.23 24.63
C ARG A 145 -0.08 1.61 24.58
N GLY A 146 -1.34 1.68 24.19
CA GLY A 146 -2.18 2.87 24.25
C GLY A 146 -3.45 2.55 25.03
N ALA A 147 -4.25 3.57 25.33
CA ALA A 147 -5.57 3.31 25.88
C ALA A 147 -6.43 2.57 24.84
N GLU A 148 -7.26 1.64 25.28
CA GLU A 148 -8.15 0.92 24.37
C GLU A 148 -9.10 1.91 23.66
N GLY A 149 -9.13 1.84 22.32
CA GLY A 149 -9.91 2.75 21.47
C GLY A 149 -9.20 4.04 21.08
N GLU A 150 -7.93 4.22 21.48
CA GLU A 150 -7.09 5.31 21.01
C GLU A 150 -6.60 5.05 19.57
N TRP A 151 -6.75 6.04 18.69
CA TRP A 151 -6.34 5.88 17.30
C TRP A 151 -4.83 5.78 17.15
N ARG A 152 -4.38 4.79 16.37
CA ARG A 152 -2.96 4.65 16.02
C ARG A 152 -2.65 5.45 14.79
N THR A 153 -1.90 6.53 14.95
CA THR A 153 -1.46 7.41 13.86
C THR A 153 -0.38 6.74 13.01
N THR A 154 0.49 5.94 13.63
CA THR A 154 1.57 5.21 12.98
C THR A 154 1.56 3.74 13.37
N LEU A 155 2.01 2.87 12.45
CA LEU A 155 2.17 1.43 12.69
C LEU A 155 3.51 0.96 12.14
N ARG A 156 4.17 0.02 12.81
CA ARG A 156 5.40 -0.61 12.30
C ARG A 156 5.15 -2.01 11.76
N LEU A 157 5.49 -2.21 10.49
CA LEU A 157 5.39 -3.49 9.81
C LEU A 157 6.64 -4.34 9.96
N ASN A 158 6.45 -5.65 9.83
CA ASN A 158 7.57 -6.56 9.72
C ASN A 158 8.29 -6.35 8.37
N ALA A 159 9.62 -6.29 8.38
CA ALA A 159 10.42 -6.08 7.18
C ALA A 159 10.18 -7.14 6.09
N ARG A 160 10.05 -8.42 6.48
CA ARG A 160 9.78 -9.52 5.54
C ARG A 160 8.37 -9.42 4.98
N PHE A 161 7.40 -8.96 5.77
CA PHE A 161 6.04 -8.76 5.29
C PHE A 161 5.97 -7.64 4.26
N ARG A 162 6.58 -6.47 4.54
CA ARG A 162 6.63 -5.38 3.57
C ARG A 162 7.37 -5.79 2.28
N ALA A 163 8.48 -6.51 2.39
CA ALA A 163 9.19 -7.03 1.21
C ALA A 163 8.29 -7.97 0.38
N SER A 164 7.59 -8.91 1.04
CA SER A 164 6.62 -9.80 0.39
C SER A 164 5.48 -9.03 -0.28
N LEU A 165 4.96 -8.00 0.38
CA LEU A 165 3.93 -7.12 -0.17
C LEU A 165 4.41 -6.40 -1.42
N LEU A 166 5.58 -5.74 -1.38
CA LEU A 166 6.10 -4.99 -2.51
C LEU A 166 6.40 -5.88 -3.72
N ALA A 167 6.82 -7.12 -3.48
CA ALA A 167 7.14 -8.08 -4.54
C ALA A 167 5.92 -8.57 -5.33
N ALA A 168 4.73 -8.60 -4.70
CA ALA A 168 3.57 -9.29 -5.28
C ALA A 168 2.24 -8.57 -5.08
N LYS A 169 2.23 -7.30 -4.69
CA LYS A 169 1.02 -6.50 -4.40
C LYS A 169 -0.06 -6.63 -5.48
N VAL A 170 -1.32 -6.65 -5.03
CA VAL A 170 -2.50 -6.70 -5.89
C VAL A 170 -3.11 -5.31 -6.00
N ALA A 171 -3.36 -4.86 -7.23
CA ALA A 171 -4.01 -3.57 -7.50
C ALA A 171 -5.55 -3.72 -7.40
N LEU A 172 -6.15 -2.89 -6.55
CA LEU A 172 -7.59 -2.82 -6.33
C LEU A 172 -8.10 -1.39 -6.62
N ASP A 173 -9.29 -1.28 -7.20
CA ASP A 173 -9.94 0.00 -7.45
C ASP A 173 -10.67 0.48 -6.19
N ARG A 174 -10.36 1.71 -5.75
CA ARG A 174 -10.95 2.32 -4.55
C ARG A 174 -12.46 2.49 -4.65
N GLY A 175 -12.98 2.86 -5.83
CA GLY A 175 -14.41 3.04 -6.06
C GLY A 175 -15.17 1.73 -5.90
N LEU A 176 -14.64 0.65 -6.49
CA LEU A 176 -15.19 -0.70 -6.36
C LEU A 176 -15.13 -1.21 -4.92
N VAL A 177 -14.01 -0.98 -4.21
CA VAL A 177 -13.91 -1.32 -2.78
C VAL A 177 -15.03 -0.62 -2.01
N ASN A 178 -15.23 0.68 -2.20
CA ASN A 178 -16.26 1.44 -1.51
C ASN A 178 -17.68 0.95 -1.86
N GLN A 179 -17.94 0.59 -3.12
CA GLN A 179 -19.23 0.07 -3.55
C GLN A 179 -19.56 -1.32 -2.98
N LEU A 180 -18.53 -2.15 -2.75
CA LEU A 180 -18.69 -3.56 -2.36
C LEU A 180 -18.48 -3.82 -0.84
N MET A 181 -18.07 -2.81 -0.07
CA MET A 181 -17.59 -2.97 1.31
C MET A 181 -18.64 -3.44 2.33
N ASP A 182 -19.93 -3.37 2.00
CA ASP A 182 -21.02 -3.77 2.90
C ASP A 182 -21.08 -5.28 3.13
N SER A 183 -20.47 -6.07 2.24
CA SER A 183 -20.44 -7.53 2.32
C SER A 183 -18.99 -8.04 2.35
N PRO A 184 -18.53 -8.64 3.47
CA PRO A 184 -17.18 -9.20 3.56
C PRO A 184 -16.92 -10.29 2.51
N ALA A 185 -17.93 -11.11 2.19
CA ALA A 185 -17.81 -12.14 1.16
C ALA A 185 -17.71 -11.55 -0.25
N THR A 186 -18.37 -10.42 -0.51
CA THR A 186 -18.28 -9.72 -1.79
C THR A 186 -16.92 -9.03 -1.96
N LEU A 187 -16.35 -8.45 -0.89
CA LEU A 187 -14.96 -7.98 -0.90
C LEU A 187 -13.97 -9.12 -1.18
N ASP A 188 -14.13 -10.28 -0.52
CA ASP A 188 -13.26 -11.42 -0.76
C ASP A 188 -13.32 -11.91 -2.22
N ALA A 189 -14.53 -12.01 -2.78
CA ALA A 189 -14.73 -12.38 -4.19
C ALA A 189 -14.06 -11.37 -5.14
N TYR A 190 -14.21 -10.07 -4.86
CA TYR A 190 -13.55 -9.02 -5.63
C TYR A 190 -12.02 -9.12 -5.57
N PHE A 191 -11.46 -9.25 -4.36
CA PHE A 191 -10.01 -9.38 -4.17
C PHE A 191 -9.45 -10.62 -4.87
N TRP A 192 -10.18 -11.73 -4.79
CA TRP A 192 -9.86 -12.96 -5.50
C TRP A 192 -9.85 -12.76 -7.02
N THR A 193 -10.90 -12.16 -7.59
CA THR A 193 -10.97 -11.89 -9.03
C THR A 193 -9.78 -11.07 -9.51
N ARG A 194 -9.43 -9.97 -8.81
CA ARG A 194 -8.27 -9.15 -9.17
C ARG A 194 -6.96 -9.93 -9.10
N GLN A 195 -6.81 -10.77 -8.08
CA GLN A 195 -5.60 -11.58 -7.92
C GLN A 195 -5.47 -12.70 -8.95
N VAL A 196 -6.56 -13.35 -9.34
CA VAL A 196 -6.54 -14.36 -10.40
C VAL A 196 -6.17 -13.71 -11.73
N LEU A 197 -6.81 -12.60 -12.10
CA LEU A 197 -6.53 -11.90 -13.36
C LEU A 197 -5.10 -11.37 -13.44
N GLN A 198 -4.53 -10.90 -12.32
CA GLN A 198 -3.13 -10.48 -12.24
C GLN A 198 -2.17 -11.66 -12.42
N ARG A 199 -2.48 -12.83 -11.88
CA ARG A 199 -1.63 -14.03 -12.07
C ARG A 199 -1.76 -14.63 -13.47
N ALA A 200 -2.91 -14.44 -14.10
CA ALA A 200 -3.23 -14.90 -15.45
C ALA A 200 -2.61 -14.03 -16.56
N GLU A 201 -1.58 -13.22 -16.27
CA GLU A 201 -0.92 -12.40 -17.30
C GLU A 201 -0.37 -13.29 -18.43
N GLY A 202 -1.08 -13.31 -19.57
CA GLY A 202 -0.79 -14.14 -20.74
C GLY A 202 -1.85 -15.20 -21.06
N GLU A 203 -2.75 -15.51 -20.14
CA GLU A 203 -3.88 -16.41 -20.35
C GLU A 203 -5.17 -15.61 -20.61
N GLU A 204 -6.00 -16.06 -21.56
CA GLU A 204 -7.26 -15.39 -21.89
C GLU A 204 -8.31 -15.59 -20.78
N THR A 205 -8.33 -16.78 -20.18
CA THR A 205 -9.26 -17.16 -19.11
C THR A 205 -8.64 -18.16 -18.14
N VAL A 206 -9.01 -18.09 -16.86
CA VAL A 206 -8.61 -19.04 -15.82
C VAL A 206 -9.83 -19.62 -15.12
N THR A 207 -9.90 -20.95 -15.05
CA THR A 207 -10.98 -21.68 -14.36
C THR A 207 -10.50 -22.17 -13.00
N THR A 208 -11.21 -21.80 -11.93
CA THR A 208 -10.96 -22.29 -10.58
C THR A 208 -12.09 -23.23 -10.15
N PRO A 209 -11.80 -24.50 -9.81
CA PRO A 209 -12.83 -25.46 -9.43
C PRO A 209 -13.56 -25.10 -8.13
N TRP A 210 -14.85 -25.46 -8.05
CA TRP A 210 -15.66 -25.23 -6.84
C TRP A 210 -15.07 -25.80 -5.54
N PRO A 211 -14.48 -27.01 -5.52
CA PRO A 211 -13.87 -27.54 -4.30
C PRO A 211 -12.70 -26.69 -3.78
N GLU A 212 -11.94 -26.05 -4.68
CA GLU A 212 -10.84 -25.16 -4.32
C GLU A 212 -11.40 -23.84 -3.74
N LEU A 213 -12.38 -23.23 -4.43
CA LEU A 213 -13.05 -22.03 -3.94
C LEU A 213 -13.69 -22.25 -2.56
N ALA A 214 -14.34 -23.40 -2.35
CA ALA A 214 -14.95 -23.74 -1.06
C ALA A 214 -13.89 -23.83 0.06
N ARG A 215 -12.70 -24.36 -0.23
CA ARG A 215 -11.59 -24.38 0.74
C ARG A 215 -11.06 -22.97 1.02
N CYS A 216 -10.99 -22.10 0.01
CA CYS A 216 -10.47 -20.74 0.14
C CYS A 216 -11.45 -19.77 0.81
N PHE A 217 -12.75 -19.89 0.51
CA PHE A 217 -13.76 -18.89 0.88
C PHE A 217 -14.93 -19.45 1.72
N GLY A 218 -15.11 -20.76 1.77
CA GLY A 218 -16.19 -21.39 2.53
C GLY A 218 -15.99 -21.33 4.04
N THR A 219 -17.09 -21.53 4.78
CA THR A 219 -17.08 -21.65 6.25
C THR A 219 -17.41 -23.08 6.68
N ALA A 220 -16.99 -23.47 7.89
CA ALA A 220 -17.19 -24.84 8.39
C ALA A 220 -18.67 -25.24 8.55
N SER A 221 -19.58 -24.28 8.62
CA SER A 221 -21.03 -24.52 8.77
C SER A 221 -21.79 -24.61 7.44
N GLN A 222 -21.14 -24.35 6.30
CA GLN A 222 -21.77 -24.35 4.98
C GLN A 222 -21.48 -25.66 4.24
N ASP A 223 -22.50 -26.21 3.58
CA ASP A 223 -22.30 -27.26 2.58
C ASP A 223 -21.87 -26.65 1.22
N GLY A 224 -21.54 -27.52 0.26
CA GLY A 224 -21.08 -27.08 -1.06
C GLY A 224 -22.11 -26.30 -1.87
N ALA A 225 -23.40 -26.63 -1.75
CA ALA A 225 -24.47 -25.95 -2.48
C ALA A 225 -24.73 -24.55 -1.92
N GLN A 226 -24.77 -24.42 -0.59
CA GLN A 226 -24.88 -23.14 0.11
C GLN A 226 -23.68 -22.24 -0.19
N PHE A 227 -22.47 -22.82 -0.21
CA PHE A 227 -21.26 -22.09 -0.58
C PHE A 227 -21.35 -21.58 -2.03
N ARG A 228 -21.64 -22.47 -2.99
CA ARG A 228 -21.76 -22.13 -4.42
C ARG A 228 -22.76 -21.00 -4.63
N SER A 229 -23.98 -21.15 -4.12
CA SER A 229 -25.03 -20.12 -4.24
C SER A 229 -24.59 -18.77 -3.64
N GLY A 230 -23.99 -18.78 -2.44
CA GLY A 230 -23.53 -17.54 -1.81
C GLY A 230 -22.35 -16.88 -2.53
N PHE A 231 -21.44 -17.66 -3.10
CA PHE A 231 -20.29 -17.15 -3.85
C PHE A 231 -20.69 -16.65 -5.24
N GLU A 232 -21.61 -17.33 -5.93
CA GLU A 232 -22.22 -16.86 -7.18
C GLU A 232 -22.92 -15.51 -6.97
N ASP A 233 -23.68 -15.36 -5.88
CA ASP A 233 -24.28 -14.07 -5.52
C ASP A 233 -23.24 -12.97 -5.25
N ALA A 234 -22.11 -13.32 -4.63
CA ALA A 234 -21.01 -12.39 -4.42
C ALA A 234 -20.38 -11.97 -5.75
N LEU A 235 -20.09 -12.92 -6.65
CA LEU A 235 -19.51 -12.65 -7.97
C LEU A 235 -20.44 -11.85 -8.87
N ARG A 236 -21.75 -12.10 -8.81
CA ARG A 236 -22.74 -11.29 -9.52
C ARG A 236 -22.67 -9.81 -9.12
N ARG A 237 -22.58 -9.51 -7.81
CA ARG A 237 -22.40 -8.13 -7.34
C ARG A 237 -21.08 -7.52 -7.80
N VAL A 238 -20.00 -8.32 -7.85
CA VAL A 238 -18.71 -7.87 -8.38
C VAL A 238 -18.83 -7.54 -9.87
N PHE A 239 -19.44 -8.40 -10.68
CA PHE A 239 -19.65 -8.18 -12.11
C PHE A 239 -20.56 -6.99 -12.42
N GLU A 240 -21.60 -6.78 -11.59
CA GLU A 240 -22.48 -5.61 -11.67
C GLU A 240 -21.72 -4.29 -11.41
N ALA A 241 -20.62 -4.33 -10.63
CA ALA A 241 -19.81 -3.16 -10.32
C ALA A 241 -18.58 -3.00 -11.23
N ASP A 242 -17.89 -4.08 -11.55
CA ASP A 242 -16.66 -4.12 -12.35
C ASP A 242 -16.96 -4.65 -13.76
N HIS A 243 -17.06 -3.75 -14.74
CA HIS A 243 -17.28 -4.14 -16.14
C HIS A 243 -15.98 -4.51 -16.89
N SER A 244 -14.83 -4.49 -16.22
CA SER A 244 -13.54 -4.87 -16.82
C SER A 244 -13.29 -6.38 -16.81
N ILE A 245 -14.17 -7.15 -16.18
CA ILE A 245 -14.04 -8.60 -16.01
C ILE A 245 -15.09 -9.37 -16.81
N ALA A 246 -14.73 -10.58 -17.23
CA ALA A 246 -15.66 -11.58 -17.70
C ALA A 246 -15.72 -12.70 -16.65
N VAL A 247 -16.94 -13.11 -16.26
CA VAL A 247 -17.17 -14.16 -15.26
C VAL A 247 -18.17 -15.16 -15.81
N ALA A 248 -17.82 -16.43 -15.78
CA ALA A 248 -18.73 -17.54 -16.05
C ALA A 248 -18.66 -18.54 -14.89
N ALA A 249 -19.81 -18.94 -14.35
CA ALA A 249 -19.93 -19.94 -13.31
C ALA A 249 -20.74 -21.12 -13.85
N ASP A 250 -20.14 -22.31 -13.88
CA ASP A 250 -20.74 -23.55 -14.36
C ASP A 250 -20.59 -24.65 -13.30
N ASP A 251 -20.81 -25.91 -13.67
CA ASP A 251 -20.72 -27.03 -12.73
C ASP A 251 -19.28 -27.42 -12.36
N GLU A 252 -18.29 -27.04 -13.18
CA GLU A 252 -16.88 -27.33 -12.92
C GLU A 252 -16.26 -26.29 -11.98
N GLY A 253 -16.64 -25.02 -12.13
CA GLY A 253 -16.10 -23.95 -11.29
C GLY A 253 -16.48 -22.56 -11.75
N VAL A 254 -15.58 -21.62 -11.46
CA VAL A 254 -15.69 -20.23 -11.90
C VAL A 254 -14.54 -19.94 -12.86
N THR A 255 -14.90 -19.53 -14.07
CA THR A 255 -13.98 -19.07 -15.10
C THR A 255 -13.96 -17.54 -15.12
N LEU A 256 -12.76 -16.97 -14.98
CA LEU A 256 -12.51 -15.54 -15.02
C LEU A 256 -11.69 -15.17 -16.26
N GLY A 257 -12.04 -14.07 -16.91
CA GLY A 257 -11.26 -13.45 -17.98
C GLY A 257 -11.31 -11.93 -17.86
N ARG A 258 -10.56 -11.23 -18.72
CA ARG A 258 -10.72 -9.78 -18.90
C ARG A 258 -11.84 -9.55 -19.91
N ALA A 259 -12.68 -8.54 -19.67
CA ALA A 259 -13.67 -8.13 -20.67
C ALA A 259 -12.91 -7.71 -21.93
N GLN A 260 -13.13 -8.44 -23.02
CA GLN A 260 -12.51 -8.11 -24.30
C GLN A 260 -13.08 -6.76 -24.72
N ALA A 261 -12.21 -5.77 -24.99
CA ALA A 261 -12.66 -4.54 -25.63
C ALA A 261 -13.39 -4.97 -26.89
N ALA A 262 -14.70 -4.67 -26.98
CA ALA A 262 -15.48 -4.97 -28.16
C ALA A 262 -14.71 -4.42 -29.35
N THR A 263 -14.11 -5.29 -30.15
CA THR A 263 -13.68 -4.93 -31.49
C THR A 263 -14.96 -4.41 -32.14
N PRO A 264 -15.00 -3.16 -32.62
CA PRO A 264 -16.16 -2.72 -33.37
C PRO A 264 -16.33 -3.75 -34.47
N THR A 265 -17.48 -4.45 -34.45
CA THR A 265 -17.83 -5.44 -35.45
C THR A 265 -17.49 -4.81 -36.80
N PRO A 266 -16.58 -5.40 -37.61
CA PRO A 266 -16.31 -4.83 -38.92
C PRO A 266 -17.65 -4.76 -39.62
N ALA A 267 -18.07 -3.54 -39.96
CA ALA A 267 -19.31 -3.32 -40.70
C ALA A 267 -19.33 -4.33 -41.85
N PRO A 268 -20.46 -5.02 -42.09
CA PRO A 268 -20.52 -6.08 -43.09
C PRO A 268 -19.99 -5.52 -44.40
N VAL A 269 -18.88 -6.08 -44.88
CA VAL A 269 -18.31 -5.74 -46.19
C VAL A 269 -19.42 -5.95 -47.19
N ALA A 270 -19.90 -4.85 -47.77
CA ALA A 270 -20.90 -4.89 -48.82
C ALA A 270 -20.43 -5.85 -49.90
N ALA A 271 -21.27 -6.84 -50.21
CA ALA A 271 -21.02 -7.79 -51.28
C ALA A 271 -20.71 -7.03 -52.59
N PRO A 272 -19.81 -7.55 -53.46
CA PRO A 272 -19.52 -6.88 -54.72
C PRO A 272 -20.80 -6.83 -55.57
N VAL A 273 -21.23 -5.61 -55.91
CA VAL A 273 -22.31 -5.39 -56.87
C VAL A 273 -21.87 -5.95 -58.22
N PRO A 274 -22.64 -6.84 -58.88
CA PRO A 274 -22.29 -7.35 -60.20
C PRO A 274 -22.34 -6.20 -61.23
N ALA A 275 -21.35 -6.19 -62.13
CA ALA A 275 -21.12 -5.16 -63.13
C ALA A 275 -22.35 -4.93 -64.04
N PRO A 276 -22.64 -3.67 -64.44
CA PRO A 276 -23.74 -3.39 -65.35
C PRO A 276 -23.38 -3.76 -66.79
N ALA A 277 -24.35 -4.34 -67.50
CA ALA A 277 -24.29 -4.61 -68.94
C ALA A 277 -24.26 -3.31 -69.77
N PRO A 278 -23.69 -3.31 -70.99
CA PRO A 278 -23.47 -2.09 -71.77
C PRO A 278 -24.77 -1.54 -72.37
N ALA A 279 -24.92 -0.22 -72.33
CA ALA A 279 -26.05 0.53 -72.88
C ALA A 279 -25.99 0.63 -74.42
N PRO A 280 -27.15 0.68 -75.13
CA PRO A 280 -27.21 1.00 -76.55
C PRO A 280 -27.17 2.52 -76.81
N ALA A 281 -26.68 2.88 -78.00
CA ALA A 281 -26.37 4.23 -78.45
C ALA A 281 -27.59 5.17 -78.58
N PRO A 282 -27.43 6.50 -78.36
CA PRO A 282 -28.49 7.48 -78.58
C PRO A 282 -28.47 8.11 -79.99
N ALA A 283 -29.66 8.45 -80.47
CA ALA A 283 -29.94 9.23 -81.69
C ALA A 283 -30.08 10.76 -81.38
N PRO A 284 -30.16 11.65 -82.40
CA PRO A 284 -29.58 13.02 -82.40
C PRO A 284 -30.50 14.11 -81.80
N PRO A 285 -30.03 15.39 -81.69
CA PRO A 285 -30.53 16.35 -80.72
C PRO A 285 -31.65 17.24 -81.27
N VAL A 286 -32.54 17.70 -80.38
CA VAL A 286 -33.45 18.82 -80.65
C VAL A 286 -33.24 19.91 -79.61
N ALA A 287 -33.16 21.14 -80.11
CA ALA A 287 -32.81 22.36 -79.41
C ALA A 287 -33.89 22.87 -78.44
N ALA A 288 -33.47 23.59 -77.40
CA ALA A 288 -34.31 24.54 -76.67
C ALA A 288 -33.51 25.78 -76.23
N ARG A 289 -34.19 26.93 -76.33
CA ARG A 289 -33.73 28.32 -76.13
C ARG A 289 -33.77 28.77 -74.64
N PRO A 290 -33.21 29.95 -74.29
CA PRO A 290 -32.75 30.27 -72.93
C PRO A 290 -33.60 31.30 -72.12
N VAL A 291 -33.12 31.55 -70.89
CA VAL A 291 -33.32 32.70 -69.94
C VAL A 291 -34.46 32.46 -68.89
N ALA A 292 -34.32 32.69 -67.57
CA ALA A 292 -33.70 33.78 -66.79
C ALA A 292 -33.22 33.38 -65.36
N PRO A 293 -32.41 34.21 -64.65
CA PRO A 293 -31.81 33.89 -63.35
C PRO A 293 -32.40 34.68 -62.15
N ALA A 294 -32.18 34.18 -60.92
CA ALA A 294 -32.35 34.91 -59.65
C ALA A 294 -31.50 34.22 -58.53
N PRO A 295 -31.31 34.81 -57.33
CA PRO A 295 -30.19 35.72 -57.03
C PRO A 295 -29.28 35.25 -55.87
N ILE A 296 -28.12 35.90 -55.79
CA ILE A 296 -27.02 35.68 -54.82
C ILE A 296 -27.35 36.33 -53.46
N GLN A 297 -27.06 35.64 -52.35
CA GLN A 297 -27.09 36.18 -50.99
C GLN A 297 -25.68 36.57 -50.49
N ALA A 298 -25.63 37.65 -49.71
CA ALA A 298 -24.46 38.42 -49.27
C ALA A 298 -23.75 37.84 -48.02
N PRO A 299 -22.46 38.19 -47.78
CA PRO A 299 -21.70 37.72 -46.62
C PRO A 299 -21.83 38.66 -45.40
N ALA A 300 -21.78 38.07 -44.20
CA ALA A 300 -21.85 38.75 -42.90
C ALA A 300 -20.48 39.30 -42.42
N PRO A 301 -20.44 40.30 -41.51
CA PRO A 301 -19.27 41.12 -41.21
C PRO A 301 -18.35 40.57 -40.10
N GLN A 302 -17.07 40.94 -40.18
CA GLN A 302 -16.00 40.66 -39.22
C GLN A 302 -16.10 41.52 -37.95
N ALA A 303 -15.74 40.94 -36.80
CA ALA A 303 -15.59 41.60 -35.50
C ALA A 303 -14.11 41.97 -35.21
N PRO A 304 -13.83 42.99 -34.36
CA PRO A 304 -12.53 43.67 -34.32
C PRO A 304 -11.49 43.03 -33.38
N ALA A 305 -10.22 43.32 -33.68
CA ALA A 305 -9.02 42.87 -32.98
C ALA A 305 -8.92 43.37 -31.52
N ARG A 306 -8.41 42.50 -30.64
CA ARG A 306 -8.01 42.81 -29.25
C ARG A 306 -6.54 43.29 -29.19
N PRO A 307 -6.16 44.16 -28.23
CA PRO A 307 -4.85 44.80 -28.22
C PRO A 307 -3.74 43.94 -27.59
N ALA A 308 -2.51 44.17 -28.04
CA ALA A 308 -1.28 43.50 -27.61
C ALA A 308 -0.86 43.84 -26.17
N PRO A 309 -0.25 42.89 -25.41
CA PRO A 309 0.34 43.19 -24.12
C PRO A 309 1.79 43.71 -24.22
N ARG A 310 2.17 44.53 -23.23
CA ARG A 310 3.48 45.18 -23.06
C ARG A 310 4.65 44.17 -22.94
N PRO A 311 5.88 44.57 -23.33
CA PRO A 311 7.06 43.71 -23.19
C PRO A 311 7.59 43.67 -21.75
N ALA A 312 7.85 42.45 -21.28
CA ALA A 312 8.58 42.17 -20.04
C ALA A 312 10.09 42.20 -20.28
N ALA A 313 10.83 42.49 -19.20
CA ALA A 313 12.26 42.78 -19.18
C ALA A 313 13.16 41.63 -19.63
N ARG A 314 14.32 42.02 -20.17
CA ARG A 314 15.38 41.19 -20.77
C ARG A 314 16.12 40.37 -19.68
N PRO A 315 16.36 39.05 -19.87
CA PRO A 315 17.22 38.28 -18.98
C PRO A 315 18.71 38.49 -19.28
N VAL A 316 19.51 38.45 -18.22
CA VAL A 316 20.98 38.49 -18.21
C VAL A 316 21.55 37.15 -18.71
N PRO A 317 22.66 37.10 -19.48
CA PRO A 317 23.19 35.84 -20.00
C PRO A 317 23.89 35.01 -18.92
N ALA A 318 23.52 33.73 -18.83
CA ALA A 318 24.20 32.72 -18.02
C ALA A 318 25.60 32.38 -18.60
N ALA A 319 26.55 32.12 -17.69
CA ALA A 319 27.92 31.74 -17.99
C ALA A 319 28.02 30.35 -18.65
N ARG A 320 29.08 30.14 -19.43
CA ARG A 320 29.37 28.89 -20.16
C ARG A 320 29.58 27.69 -19.21
N PRO A 321 29.17 26.48 -19.62
CA PRO A 321 29.42 25.26 -18.85
C PRO A 321 30.90 24.87 -18.90
N GLN A 322 31.47 24.55 -17.74
CA GLN A 322 32.78 23.90 -17.63
C GLN A 322 32.62 22.37 -17.80
N PRO A 323 33.65 21.67 -18.30
CA PRO A 323 33.59 20.24 -18.54
C PRO A 323 33.54 19.43 -17.23
N THR A 324 32.58 18.52 -17.15
CA THR A 324 32.30 17.61 -16.05
C THR A 324 33.49 16.67 -15.80
N VAL A 325 34.16 16.84 -14.66
CA VAL A 325 35.04 15.82 -14.09
C VAL A 325 34.13 14.75 -13.46
N ALA A 326 34.42 13.49 -13.78
CA ALA A 326 33.70 12.33 -13.26
C ALA A 326 33.61 12.37 -11.73
N ALA A 327 32.41 12.15 -11.20
CA ALA A 327 32.14 12.11 -9.77
C ALA A 327 32.96 10.99 -9.09
N PRO A 328 33.61 11.26 -7.94
CA PRO A 328 34.21 10.20 -7.13
C PRO A 328 33.11 9.33 -6.51
N PRO A 329 33.42 8.06 -6.14
CA PRO A 329 32.46 7.16 -5.49
C PRO A 329 31.89 7.80 -4.20
N PRO A 330 30.68 7.39 -3.77
CA PRO A 330 30.00 8.00 -2.64
C PRO A 330 30.89 7.96 -1.40
N GLU A 331 31.17 9.13 -0.85
CA GLU A 331 31.84 9.28 0.44
C GLU A 331 31.05 8.50 1.51
N PRO A 332 31.73 7.74 2.40
CA PRO A 332 31.07 7.20 3.58
C PRO A 332 30.40 8.35 4.35
N PRO A 333 29.25 8.12 5.00
CA PRO A 333 28.52 9.18 5.69
C PRO A 333 29.47 9.91 6.64
N ALA A 334 29.48 11.25 6.52
CA ALA A 334 30.29 12.12 7.36
C ALA A 334 30.17 11.69 8.83
N PRO A 335 31.27 11.62 9.60
CA PRO A 335 31.18 11.33 11.03
C PRO A 335 30.27 12.37 11.66
N ALA A 336 29.22 11.88 12.36
CA ALA A 336 28.26 12.71 13.06
C ALA A 336 29.02 13.67 13.98
N THR A 337 29.25 14.89 13.52
CA THR A 337 30.05 15.88 14.22
C THR A 337 29.14 16.61 15.18
N GLY A 338 29.03 16.06 16.40
CA GLY A 338 29.01 16.79 17.68
C GLY A 338 28.01 17.91 17.99
N ALA A 339 27.04 18.28 17.15
CA ALA A 339 26.13 19.39 17.42
C ALA A 339 24.66 18.99 17.28
N ASP A 340 23.86 19.35 18.29
CA ASP A 340 22.42 19.11 18.50
C ASP A 340 21.98 17.68 18.88
N PHE A 341 22.44 17.22 20.04
CA PHE A 341 21.86 16.07 20.73
C PHE A 341 20.81 16.53 21.75
N ASP A 342 19.55 16.62 21.33
CA ASP A 342 18.42 16.50 22.26
C ASP A 342 18.37 15.04 22.74
N SER A 343 19.25 14.74 23.70
CA SER A 343 19.53 13.38 24.13
C SER A 343 19.25 13.15 25.60
N VAL A 344 18.60 12.04 25.90
CA VAL A 344 18.33 11.60 27.27
C VAL A 344 19.43 10.63 27.69
N SER A 345 20.14 10.99 28.76
CA SER A 345 21.24 10.18 29.31
C SER A 345 20.71 9.17 30.33
N LEU A 346 20.99 7.90 30.11
CA LEU A 346 20.63 6.79 30.99
C LEU A 346 21.88 6.26 31.68
N ARG A 347 22.01 6.60 32.96
CA ARG A 347 23.16 6.22 33.79
C ARG A 347 23.07 4.78 34.27
N SER A 348 24.18 4.28 34.80
CA SER A 348 24.34 2.91 35.31
C SER A 348 23.25 2.52 36.32
N GLU A 349 22.80 3.46 37.15
CA GLU A 349 21.77 3.22 38.18
C GLU A 349 20.41 2.85 37.57
N LEU A 350 20.14 3.34 36.36
CA LEU A 350 18.90 3.10 35.60
C LEU A 350 19.00 1.87 34.71
N THR A 351 20.13 1.70 34.01
CA THR A 351 20.31 0.66 32.99
C THR A 351 20.85 -0.64 33.57
N GLY A 352 21.58 -0.59 34.68
CA GLY A 352 22.35 -1.72 35.20
C GLY A 352 23.60 -2.05 34.37
N LEU A 353 23.98 -1.18 33.43
CA LEU A 353 25.19 -1.32 32.62
C LEU A 353 26.32 -0.43 33.18
N PRO A 354 27.60 -0.81 33.00
CA PRO A 354 28.71 0.06 33.38
C PRO A 354 28.77 1.33 32.50
N GLN A 355 28.30 1.25 31.26
CA GLN A 355 28.28 2.36 30.30
C GLN A 355 27.05 3.27 30.49
N VAL A 356 27.17 4.53 30.06
CA VAL A 356 26.02 5.43 29.91
C VAL A 356 25.46 5.28 28.51
N ILE A 357 24.14 5.15 28.42
CA ILE A 357 23.42 5.11 27.15
C ILE A 357 22.79 6.47 26.87
N TRP A 358 22.94 6.94 25.65
CA TRP A 358 22.40 8.19 25.15
C TRP A 358 21.32 7.87 24.14
N LEU A 359 20.07 8.15 24.51
CA LEU A 359 18.94 8.08 23.59
C LEU A 359 18.81 9.43 22.88
N ARG A 360 18.46 9.43 21.61
CA ARG A 360 18.26 10.65 20.83
C ARG A 360 17.00 10.54 19.98
N ARG A 361 16.47 11.69 19.56
CA ARG A 361 15.42 11.74 18.55
C ARG A 361 15.96 11.38 17.17
N GLY A 362 15.10 10.77 16.36
CA GLY A 362 15.43 10.35 15.01
C GLY A 362 15.45 11.48 13.99
N HIS A 363 14.66 12.54 14.20
CA HIS A 363 14.48 13.64 13.23
C HIS A 363 14.23 13.13 11.78
N GLY A 364 13.36 12.12 11.65
CA GLY A 364 13.03 11.51 10.35
C GLY A 364 14.06 10.49 9.83
N GLN A 365 15.13 10.20 10.57
CA GLN A 365 16.10 9.18 10.18
C GLN A 365 15.51 7.76 10.32
N PRO A 366 15.67 6.90 9.29
CA PRO A 366 15.07 5.56 9.30
C PRO A 366 15.79 4.58 10.23
N ILE A 367 17.07 4.81 10.51
CA ILE A 367 17.91 3.91 11.32
C ILE A 367 17.95 4.40 12.76
N VAL A 368 17.33 3.64 13.66
CA VAL A 368 17.35 3.95 15.10
C VAL A 368 18.76 3.75 15.67
N LEU A 369 19.29 4.82 16.24
CA LEU A 369 20.66 4.89 16.76
C LEU A 369 20.64 5.22 18.26
N ILE A 370 21.48 4.51 19.02
CA ILE A 370 21.80 4.86 20.40
C ILE A 370 23.29 5.15 20.54
N GLY A 371 23.62 6.11 21.39
CA GLY A 371 24.98 6.42 21.78
C GLY A 371 25.39 5.68 23.04
N VAL A 372 26.65 5.29 23.16
CA VAL A 372 27.21 4.61 24.33
C VAL A 372 28.54 5.26 24.68
N THR A 373 28.70 5.68 25.94
CA THR A 373 29.97 6.18 26.46
C THR A 373 30.42 5.36 27.67
N PRO A 374 31.73 5.10 27.83
CA PRO A 374 32.23 4.30 28.95
C PRO A 374 32.09 5.01 30.30
N ASN A 375 32.03 6.34 30.30
CA ASN A 375 31.99 7.16 31.50
C ASN A 375 30.69 7.94 31.64
N ALA A 376 30.44 8.41 32.86
CA ALA A 376 29.27 9.17 33.29
C ALA A 376 29.09 10.56 32.61
N ARG A 377 30.06 10.98 31.79
CA ARG A 377 30.06 12.24 31.05
C ARG A 377 30.00 11.95 29.56
N PHE A 378 29.25 12.76 28.82
CA PHE A 378 29.26 12.73 27.36
C PHE A 378 30.67 13.07 26.87
N ASP A 379 31.22 12.19 26.03
CA ASP A 379 32.53 12.34 25.43
C ASP A 379 32.41 11.92 23.96
N PRO A 380 32.37 12.88 23.01
CA PRO A 380 32.26 12.60 21.57
C PRO A 380 33.37 11.70 21.05
N GLU A 381 34.59 11.80 21.59
CA GLU A 381 35.74 11.02 21.12
C GLU A 381 35.64 9.55 21.56
N ARG A 382 34.87 9.28 22.63
CA ARG A 382 34.62 7.93 23.15
C ARG A 382 33.20 7.44 22.89
N LEU A 383 32.45 8.16 22.05
CA LEU A 383 31.08 7.81 21.70
C LEU A 383 31.07 6.62 20.74
N THR A 384 30.43 5.53 21.16
CA THR A 384 30.11 4.41 20.28
C THR A 384 28.65 4.52 19.85
N LEU A 385 28.40 4.51 18.54
CA LEU A 385 27.03 4.53 17.99
C LEU A 385 26.61 3.11 17.61
N LEU A 386 25.45 2.68 18.11
CA LEU A 386 24.84 1.41 17.77
C LEU A 386 23.58 1.64 16.95
N ALA A 387 23.54 1.06 15.74
CA ALA A 387 22.34 0.93 14.93
C ALA A 387 21.54 -0.28 15.41
N LEU A 388 20.24 -0.10 15.51
CA LEU A 388 19.32 -1.08 16.06
C LEU A 388 18.32 -1.58 15.00
N GLU A 389 18.84 -2.03 13.86
CA GLU A 389 18.09 -2.79 12.85
C GLU A 389 17.97 -4.29 13.29
N PRO A 390 17.37 -5.25 12.55
CA PRO A 390 17.09 -6.60 13.07
C PRO A 390 18.26 -7.28 13.78
N ILE A 391 19.48 -6.90 13.41
CA ILE A 391 20.73 -7.18 14.10
C ILE A 391 21.29 -5.85 14.62
N VAL A 392 21.66 -5.79 15.90
CA VAL A 392 22.37 -4.64 16.47
C VAL A 392 23.76 -4.56 15.87
N MET A 393 24.14 -3.40 15.35
CA MET A 393 25.44 -3.19 14.72
C MET A 393 26.12 -1.96 15.29
N GLN A 394 27.44 -2.03 15.45
CA GLN A 394 28.24 -0.86 15.80
C GLN A 394 28.58 -0.07 14.54
N VAL A 395 28.10 1.17 14.46
CA VAL A 395 28.28 2.06 13.30
C VAL A 395 29.59 2.85 13.40
N SER A 396 29.94 3.26 14.61
CA SER A 396 31.18 4.00 14.88
C SER A 396 31.64 3.76 16.32
N GLY A 397 32.92 4.01 16.62
CA GLY A 397 33.50 3.77 17.94
C GLY A 397 34.03 2.35 18.11
N GLY A 398 34.00 1.84 19.34
CA GLY A 398 34.71 0.62 19.73
C GLY A 398 34.30 0.08 21.09
N LEU A 399 33.14 -0.59 21.20
CA LEU A 399 32.83 -1.37 22.41
C LEU A 399 33.54 -2.72 22.36
N PHE A 400 34.05 -3.17 23.50
CA PHE A 400 34.52 -4.55 23.64
C PHE A 400 33.35 -5.52 23.47
N GLN A 401 33.59 -6.72 22.93
CA GLN A 401 32.54 -7.69 22.61
C GLN A 401 31.59 -7.96 23.79
N SER A 402 32.13 -8.15 25.00
CA SER A 402 31.33 -8.42 26.20
C SER A 402 30.48 -7.23 26.65
N ASP A 403 30.90 -6.00 26.37
CA ASP A 403 30.12 -4.79 26.62
C ASP A 403 29.08 -4.59 25.52
N PHE A 404 29.46 -4.81 24.26
CA PHE A 404 28.55 -4.80 23.13
C PHE A 404 27.38 -5.77 23.34
N ASP A 405 27.65 -7.03 23.71
CA ASP A 405 26.60 -8.04 23.91
C ASP A 405 25.62 -7.63 25.02
N ARG A 406 26.15 -7.03 26.11
CA ARG A 406 25.34 -6.54 27.23
C ARG A 406 24.50 -5.33 26.85
N VAL A 407 25.08 -4.36 26.14
CA VAL A 407 24.37 -3.17 25.65
C VAL A 407 23.33 -3.57 24.61
N ALA A 408 23.66 -4.47 23.69
CA ALA A 408 22.74 -4.98 22.68
C ALA A 408 21.56 -5.71 23.33
N ALA A 409 21.82 -6.60 24.30
CA ALA A 409 20.76 -7.28 25.04
C ALA A 409 19.86 -6.28 25.79
N TRP A 410 20.44 -5.29 26.48
CA TRP A 410 19.70 -4.22 27.13
C TRP A 410 18.86 -3.40 26.13
N ALA A 411 19.44 -3.05 24.98
CA ALA A 411 18.78 -2.26 23.94
C ALA A 411 17.61 -3.03 23.31
N MET A 412 17.71 -4.35 23.20
CA MET A 412 16.61 -5.21 22.76
C MET A 412 15.51 -5.31 23.82
N VAL A 413 15.85 -5.39 25.10
CA VAL A 413 14.86 -5.37 26.20
C VAL A 413 14.15 -4.01 26.28
N ASN A 414 14.84 -2.91 25.98
CA ASN A 414 14.30 -1.55 26.03
C ASN A 414 13.95 -1.00 24.64
N ARG A 415 13.76 -1.89 23.65
CA ARG A 415 13.61 -1.47 22.25
C ARG A 415 12.42 -0.54 22.03
N ASP A 416 11.32 -0.84 22.70
CA ASP A 416 10.09 -0.06 22.72
C ASP A 416 10.32 1.37 23.25
N LEU A 417 11.01 1.49 24.38
CA LEU A 417 11.36 2.79 24.96
C LEU A 417 12.25 3.60 24.00
N ILE A 418 13.21 2.94 23.36
CA ILE A 418 14.14 3.58 22.43
C ILE A 418 13.39 4.07 21.20
N ASP A 419 12.47 3.26 20.66
CA ASP A 419 11.63 3.65 19.52
C ASP A 419 10.70 4.83 19.89
N ASP A 420 10.07 4.84 21.07
CA ASP A 420 9.21 5.94 21.51
C ASP A 420 9.98 7.28 21.65
N VAL A 421 11.22 7.24 22.17
CA VAL A 421 12.09 8.43 22.23
C VAL A 421 12.54 8.84 20.82
N TRP A 422 12.86 7.87 19.96
CA TRP A 422 13.30 8.13 18.59
C TRP A 422 12.21 8.81 17.75
N GLU A 423 10.97 8.35 17.89
CA GLU A 423 9.77 8.86 17.20
C GLU A 423 9.22 10.15 17.83
N GLY A 424 9.80 10.63 18.94
CA GLY A 424 9.33 11.82 19.65
C GLY A 424 7.96 11.64 20.32
N GLN A 425 7.60 10.41 20.68
CA GLN A 425 6.39 10.11 21.47
C GLN A 425 6.65 10.25 22.97
N LEU A 426 7.93 10.21 23.38
CA LEU A 426 8.34 10.37 24.77
C LEU A 426 9.29 11.57 24.91
N ASP A 427 8.72 12.70 25.33
CA ASP A 427 9.41 14.00 25.30
C ASP A 427 9.98 14.44 26.65
N SER A 428 9.61 13.74 27.73
CA SER A 428 10.06 14.07 29.09
C SER A 428 11.15 13.10 29.56
N PRO A 429 12.32 13.59 30.01
CA PRO A 429 13.37 12.75 30.61
C PRO A 429 12.86 11.92 31.79
N GLU A 430 11.93 12.46 32.60
CA GLU A 430 11.33 11.74 33.73
C GLU A 430 10.49 10.55 33.25
N ALA A 431 9.72 10.74 32.17
CA ALA A 431 8.94 9.68 31.55
C ALA A 431 9.84 8.58 30.96
N VAL A 432 10.99 8.95 30.38
CA VAL A 432 11.99 7.98 29.92
C VAL A 432 12.48 7.15 31.10
N MET A 433 12.97 7.82 32.15
CA MET A 433 13.54 7.18 33.33
C MET A 433 12.56 6.22 34.02
N ALA A 434 11.26 6.56 34.07
CA ALA A 434 10.23 5.71 34.65
C ALA A 434 9.98 4.39 33.89
N ARG A 435 10.32 4.34 32.60
CA ARG A 435 10.10 3.17 31.73
C ARG A 435 11.35 2.33 31.49
N VAL A 436 12.53 2.82 31.85
CA VAL A 436 13.80 2.09 31.66
C VAL A 436 13.79 0.79 32.48
N ARG A 437 14.07 -0.31 31.79
CA ARG A 437 14.32 -1.62 32.40
C ARG A 437 15.81 -1.85 32.56
N LYS A 438 16.20 -2.34 33.73
CA LYS A 438 17.58 -2.78 33.99
C LYS A 438 17.90 -4.04 33.20
N THR A 439 19.19 -4.20 32.87
CA THR A 439 19.72 -5.42 32.26
C THR A 439 19.37 -6.63 33.14
N PRO A 440 18.76 -7.69 32.59
CA PRO A 440 18.59 -8.94 33.32
C PRO A 440 19.95 -9.47 33.77
N ALA A 441 20.04 -10.03 34.99
CA ALA A 441 21.29 -10.65 35.44
C ALA A 441 21.76 -11.74 34.45
N PRO A 442 23.07 -11.90 34.21
CA PRO A 442 23.57 -12.82 33.20
C PRO A 442 23.25 -14.27 33.61
N GLY A 443 22.24 -14.85 32.95
CA GLY A 443 21.74 -16.21 33.22
C GLY A 443 20.82 -16.76 32.13
N TRP A 444 20.81 -16.18 30.93
CA TRP A 444 20.11 -16.75 29.78
C TRP A 444 21.05 -17.74 29.07
N ARG A 445 20.75 -19.03 29.19
CA ARG A 445 21.15 -20.08 28.25
C ARG A 445 19.94 -20.42 27.39
#